data_AF-A0A1V6K1P8-F1
#
_entry.id   AF-A0A1V6K1P8-F1
#
_cell.length_a   1.000
_cell.length_b   1.000
_cell.length_c   1.000
_cell.angle_alpha   90.00
_cell.angle_beta   90.00
_cell.angle_gamma   90.00
#
_symmetry.space_group_name_H-M   'P 1'
#
loop_
_entity.id
_entity.type
_entity.pdbx_description
1 polymer ?
#
loop_
_entity_poly.entity_id
_entity_poly.type
_entity_poly.pdbx_seq_one_letter_code
_entity_poly.pdbx_strand_id
1 'polypeptide(L)' 'MRSFYQIEEQAAASLNQYLLALAAAKRVRHLKAGAPPLIEGARPDKPVETALEELARGFIAYGLPEDVDRDNCDQHGGAV' A
#
# COMPACT_ATOMS: atom_id res chain seq x y z
N MET A 1 3.20 -11.90 -11.00
CA MET A 1 2.19 -12.01 -9.94
C MET A 1 2.81 -12.61 -8.69
N ARG A 2 3.59 -11.82 -7.93
CA ARG A 2 4.11 -12.21 -6.60
C ARG A 2 3.49 -11.38 -5.47
N SER A 3 2.95 -10.20 -5.78
CA SER A 3 2.45 -9.23 -4.80
C SER A 3 1.16 -9.64 -4.08
N PHE A 4 0.32 -10.51 -4.67
CA PHE A 4 -0.91 -10.98 -4.00
C PHE A 4 -0.60 -11.72 -2.69
N TYR A 5 0.46 -12.54 -2.65
CA TYR A 5 0.86 -13.26 -1.44
C TYR A 5 1.37 -12.33 -0.34
N GLN A 6 2.12 -11.27 -0.68
CA GLN A 6 2.57 -10.27 0.30
C GLN A 6 1.38 -9.53 0.94
N ILE A 7 0.35 -9.24 0.15
CA ILE A 7 -0.84 -8.53 0.66
C ILE A 7 -1.64 -9.43 1.59
N GLU A 8 -1.74 -10.73 1.30
CA GLU A 8 -2.38 -11.67 2.22
C GLU A 8 -1.61 -11.81 3.53
N GLU A 9 -0.28 -11.80 3.49
CA GLU A 9 0.56 -11.80 4.69
C GLU A 9 0.38 -10.50 5.50
N GLN A 10 0.35 -9.34 4.84
CA GLN A 10 0.04 -8.07 5.49
C GLN A 10 -1.40 -8.01 6.02
N ALA A 11 -2.36 -8.58 5.30
CA ALA A 11 -3.75 -8.70 5.74
C ALA A 11 -3.91 -9.63 6.94
N ALA A 12 -3.08 -10.68 7.02
CA ALA A 12 -3.02 -11.60 8.15
C ALA A 12 -2.28 -10.98 9.36
N ALA A 13 -1.27 -10.14 9.11
CA ALA A 13 -0.53 -9.42 10.14
C ALA A 13 -1.29 -8.22 10.71
N SER A 14 -2.03 -7.49 9.87
CA SER A 14 -2.91 -6.41 10.30
C SER A 14 -4.21 -7.01 10.85
N LEU A 15 -4.59 -6.65 12.08
CA LEU A 15 -5.82 -7.15 12.72
C LEU A 15 -7.12 -6.77 11.99
N ASN A 16 -7.05 -6.00 10.89
CA ASN A 16 -8.22 -5.45 10.21
C ASN A 16 -8.09 -5.42 8.68
N GLN A 17 -8.59 -6.49 8.04
CA GLN A 17 -8.65 -6.63 6.58
C GLN A 17 -9.52 -5.56 5.89
N TYR A 18 -10.48 -4.96 6.61
CA TYR A 18 -11.33 -3.90 6.06
C TYR A 18 -10.55 -2.60 5.86
N LEU A 19 -9.59 -2.29 6.74
CA LEU A 19 -8.74 -1.11 6.60
C LEU A 19 -7.81 -1.23 5.39
N LEU A 20 -7.25 -2.42 5.16
CA LEU A 20 -6.46 -2.71 3.96
C LEU A 20 -7.29 -2.47 2.68
N ALA A 21 -8.50 -3.04 2.62
CA ALA A 21 -9.39 -2.87 1.47
C ALA A 21 -9.77 -1.39 1.25
N LEU A 22 -10.04 -0.66 2.34
CA LEU A 22 -10.36 0.76 2.30
C LEU A 22 -9.17 1.61 1.83
N ALA A 23 -7.95 1.32 2.30
CA ALA A 23 -6.74 2.00 1.90
C ALA A 23 -6.44 1.78 0.40
N ALA A 24 -6.56 0.54 -0.07
CA ALA A 24 -6.45 0.21 -1.50
C ALA A 24 -7.49 0.98 -2.32
N ALA A 25 -8.76 0.96 -1.90
CA ALA A 25 -9.83 1.66 -2.61
C ALA A 25 -9.62 3.18 -2.66
N LYS A 26 -9.15 3.80 -1.56
CA LYS A 26 -8.78 5.22 -1.55
C LYS A 26 -7.65 5.49 -2.54
N ARG A 27 -6.58 4.69 -2.51
CA ARG A 27 -5.44 4.87 -3.40
C ARG A 27 -5.82 4.75 -4.87
N VAL A 28 -6.66 3.77 -5.23
CA VAL A 28 -7.18 3.64 -6.59
C VAL A 28 -7.89 4.90 -7.07
N ARG A 29 -8.65 5.57 -6.18
CA ARG A 29 -9.31 6.86 -6.52
C ARG A 29 -8.28 7.95 -6.79
N HIS A 30 -7.20 8.02 -6.00
CA HIS A 30 -6.11 8.97 -6.24
C HIS A 30 -5.42 8.73 -7.60
N LEU A 31 -5.11 7.48 -7.94
CA LEU A 31 -4.52 7.12 -9.23
C LEU A 31 -5.46 7.49 -10.39
N LYS A 32 -6.76 7.22 -10.25
CA LYS A 32 -7.77 7.61 -11.25
C LYS A 32 -7.93 9.12 -11.40
N ALA A 33 -7.67 9.89 -10.34
CA ALA A 33 -7.66 11.35 -10.37
C ALA A 33 -6.37 11.94 -10.96
N GLY A 34 -5.41 11.10 -11.39
CA GLY A 34 -4.15 11.54 -11.98
C GLY A 34 -3.01 11.71 -10.98
N ALA A 35 -3.15 11.22 -9.75
CA ALA A 35 -2.02 11.19 -8.81
C ALA A 35 -0.89 10.29 -9.35
N PRO A 36 0.38 10.67 -9.16
CA PRO A 36 1.49 9.87 -9.62
C PRO A 36 1.59 8.55 -8.83
N PRO A 37 1.93 7.44 -9.50
CA PRO A 37 2.26 6.19 -8.83
C PRO A 37 3.59 6.30 -8.07
N LEU A 38 3.70 5.58 -6.97
CA LEU A 38 4.89 5.55 -6.10
C LEU A 38 5.86 4.43 -6.47
N ILE A 39 5.45 3.50 -7.34
CA ILE A 39 6.28 2.40 -7.82
C ILE A 39 6.81 2.67 -9.23
N GLU A 40 8.04 2.26 -9.48
CA GLU A 40 8.61 2.22 -10.84
C GLU A 40 7.93 1.13 -11.68
N GLY A 41 7.58 1.46 -12.92
CA GLY A 41 6.89 0.53 -13.84
C GLY A 41 5.38 0.40 -13.63
N ALA A 42 4.77 1.33 -12.88
CA ALA A 42 3.34 1.37 -12.68
C ALA A 42 2.56 1.34 -14.00
N ARG A 43 1.50 0.53 -14.01
CA ARG A 43 0.65 0.35 -15.18
C ARG A 43 -0.57 1.27 -15.08
N PRO A 44 -0.64 2.36 -15.88
CA PRO A 44 -1.71 3.35 -15.77
C PRO A 44 -3.09 2.77 -16.12
N ASP A 45 -3.12 1.70 -16.92
CA ASP A 45 -4.31 0.93 -17.28
C ASP A 45 -4.85 0.05 -16.14
N LYS A 46 -4.04 -0.20 -15.10
CA LYS A 46 -4.37 -1.08 -13.96
C LYS A 46 -4.16 -0.39 -12.62
N PRO A 47 -5.01 0.58 -12.26
CA PRO A 47 -4.87 1.34 -11.02
C PRO A 47 -5.04 0.47 -9.77
N VAL A 48 -5.85 -0.60 -9.84
CA VAL A 48 -6.05 -1.52 -8.72
C VAL A 48 -4.79 -2.34 -8.44
N GLU A 49 -4.17 -2.89 -9.48
CA GLU A 49 -2.92 -3.66 -9.35
C GLU A 49 -1.79 -2.77 -8.84
N THR A 50 -1.68 -1.54 -9.37
CA THR A 50 -0.69 -0.54 -8.92
C THR A 50 -0.89 -0.17 -7.44
N ALA A 51 -2.12 0.11 -7.01
CA ALA A 51 -2.39 0.47 -5.61
C ALA A 51 -2.11 -0.67 -4.64
N LEU A 52 -2.45 -1.91 -5.03
CA LEU A 52 -2.17 -3.10 -4.24
C LEU A 52 -0.65 -3.36 -4.14
N GLU A 53 0.09 -3.14 -5.22
CA GLU A 53 1.54 -3.27 -5.22
C GLU A 53 2.25 -2.19 -4.39
N GLU A 54 1.74 -0.96 -4.40
CA GLU A 54 2.21 0.11 -3.51
C GLU A 54 2.01 -0.27 -2.03
N LEU A 55 0.85 -0.83 -1.68
CA LEU A 55 0.56 -1.34 -0.33
C LEU A 55 1.48 -2.51 0.04
N ALA A 56 1.61 -3.49 -0.84
CA ALA A 56 2.44 -4.68 -0.65
C ALA A 56 3.91 -4.36 -0.36
N ARG A 57 4.41 -3.29 -0.99
CA ARG A 57 5.79 -2.80 -0.83
C ARG A 57 5.95 -1.82 0.35
N GLY A 58 4.87 -1.49 1.06
CA GLY A 58 4.91 -0.61 2.23
C GLY A 58 4.97 0.89 1.92
N PHE A 59 4.73 1.31 0.67
CA PHE A 59 4.71 2.74 0.32
C PHE A 59 3.49 3.48 0.88
N ILE A 60 2.46 2.74 1.30
CA ILE A 60 1.22 3.29 1.84
C ILE A 60 0.93 2.60 3.17
N ALA A 61 0.98 3.36 4.26
CA ALA A 61 0.59 2.89 5.57
C ALA A 61 -0.94 2.91 5.73
N TYR A 62 -1.48 1.93 6.44
CA TYR A 62 -2.88 1.87 6.83
C TYR A 62 -2.99 1.25 8.22
N GLY A 63 -3.81 1.83 9.09
CA GLY A 63 -3.95 1.39 10.48
C GLY A 63 -4.96 2.24 11.24
N LEU A 64 -5.34 1.78 12.43
CA LEU A 64 -6.05 2.63 13.38
C LEU A 64 -5.10 3.68 13.94
N PRO A 65 -5.58 4.85 14.39
CA PRO A 65 -4.74 5.92 14.94
C PRO A 65 -3.74 5.46 16.01
N GLU A 66 -4.10 4.42 16.77
CA GLU A 66 -3.28 3.80 17.81
C GLU A 66 -2.16 2.88 17.28
N ASP A 67 -2.26 2.41 16.04
CA ASP A 67 -1.27 1.55 15.37
C ASP A 67 -0.31 2.34 14.46
N VAL A 68 -0.76 3.47 13.87
CA VAL A 68 0.05 4.27 12.92
C VAL A 68 1.28 4.91 13.57
N ASP A 69 1.29 5.08 14.90
CA ASP A 69 2.44 5.62 15.64
C ASP A 69 3.61 4.62 15.74
N ARG A 70 3.39 3.33 15.44
CA ARG A 70 4.44 2.30 15.53
C ARG A 70 5.22 2.08 14.23
N ASP A 71 4.61 2.34 13.08
CA ASP A 71 5.20 1.96 11.78
C ASP A 71 5.92 3.11 11.06
N ASN A 72 5.92 4.33 11.60
CA ASN A 72 6.54 5.50 10.96
C ASN A 72 8.04 5.70 11.29
N CYS A 73 8.72 4.73 11.91
CA CYS A 73 10.12 4.89 12.33
C CYS A 73 11.20 4.16 11.50
N ASP A 74 10.90 3.16 10.67
CA ASP A 74 11.97 2.23 10.23
C ASP A 74 12.13 1.94 8.73
N GLN A 75 11.70 2.81 7.79
CA GLN A 75 11.92 2.48 6.35
C GLN A 75 12.46 3.59 5.42
N HIS A 76 12.98 4.72 5.93
CA HIS A 76 13.87 5.58 5.13
C HIS A 76 15.33 5.30 5.46
N GLY A 77 15.90 4.30 4.78
CA GLY A 77 17.31 3.92 4.91
C GLY A 77 17.91 3.38 3.61
N GLY A 78 17.73 4.09 2.49
CA GLY A 78 18.45 3.84 1.25
C GLY A 78 19.79 4.59 1.23
N ALA A 79 20.88 3.82 1.21
CA ALA A 79 22.21 4.11 0.65
C ALA A 79 22.85 5.51 0.80
N VAL A 80 23.93 5.58 1.60
CA VAL A 80 25.24 6.13 1.20
C VAL A 80 26.34 5.26 1.81
#